data_AF-A0A0L0FBE2-F1
#
_entry.id   AF-A0A0L0FBE2-F1
#
_cell.length_a   1.000
_cell.length_b   1.000
_cell.length_c   1.000
_cell.angle_alpha   90.00
_cell.angle_beta   90.00
_cell.angle_gamma   90.00
#
_symmetry.space_group_name_H-M   'P 1'
#
loop_
_entity.id
_entity.type
_entity.pdbx_description
1 polymer ?
#
loop_
_entity_poly.entity_id
_entity_poly.type
_entity_poly.pdbx_seq_one_letter_code
_entity_poly.pdbx_strand_id
1 'polypeptide(L)'
;FSAVQDDQPSEEINGVTLQWVEDRIHVVTVKPKSRAERAGLFVGDEILEVNGVTIDIGYPPEAVSNLLAASGAVKITIRDGPTQSLTIERGHERERIGISYDGGLVTRTAPDSPATRHRVPTGLGIVEVNGKSVMGKSDKDIMRKLDKTKGTLSLTLMDGALSSEINRNMSPRPKDVRRVGTPPAILSRSFEALRRFN
;
A
#
# COMPACT_ATOMS: atom_id res chain seq x y z
N PHE A 1 24.81 24.87 1.52
CA PHE A 1 24.06 24.31 2.66
C PHE A 1 22.88 23.53 2.09
N SER A 2 23.04 22.23 1.91
CA SER A 2 21.94 21.36 1.44
C SER A 2 21.07 21.02 2.64
N ALA A 3 19.80 21.43 2.59
CA ALA A 3 18.81 20.99 3.55
C ALA A 3 18.66 19.46 3.43
N VAL A 4 18.99 18.78 4.52
CA VAL A 4 18.56 17.40 4.76
C VAL A 4 17.04 17.50 4.88
N GLN A 5 16.31 17.05 3.86
CA GLN A 5 14.88 16.82 3.99
C GLN A 5 14.75 15.61 4.92
N ASP A 6 14.33 15.89 6.15
CA ASP A 6 14.00 14.91 7.17
C ASP A 6 13.11 13.83 6.56
N ASP A 7 13.55 12.59 6.68
CA ASP A 7 12.78 11.40 6.38
C ASP A 7 11.66 11.33 7.44
N GLN A 8 10.56 12.02 7.17
CA GLN A 8 9.44 12.14 8.10
C GLN A 8 8.98 10.74 8.51
N PRO A 9 9.10 10.35 9.79
CA PRO A 9 8.76 9.01 10.23
C PRO A 9 7.27 8.79 9.99
N SER A 10 6.96 7.66 9.37
CA SER A 10 5.59 7.29 9.08
C SER A 10 4.86 6.94 10.38
N GLU A 11 4.11 7.88 10.98
CA GLU A 11 3.39 7.66 12.24
C GLU A 11 2.19 6.71 12.05
N GLU A 12 2.01 5.75 12.98
CA GLU A 12 0.82 4.89 13.03
C GLU A 12 -0.34 5.63 13.71
N ILE A 13 -1.42 5.91 12.98
CA ILE A 13 -2.56 6.70 13.49
C ILE A 13 -3.84 5.93 13.20
N ASN A 14 -4.61 5.59 14.23
CA ASN A 14 -5.81 4.76 14.08
C ASN A 14 -5.59 3.42 13.34
N GLY A 15 -4.34 2.94 13.32
CA GLY A 15 -3.91 1.76 12.60
C GLY A 15 -3.67 1.96 11.10
N VAL A 16 -3.44 3.20 10.64
CA VAL A 16 -2.94 3.49 9.29
C VAL A 16 -1.56 4.12 9.36
N THR A 17 -0.72 3.85 8.37
CA THR A 17 0.54 4.55 8.14
C THR A 17 0.45 5.28 6.81
N LEU A 18 0.86 6.55 6.78
CA LEU A 18 0.76 7.42 5.61
C LEU A 18 2.12 7.87 5.11
N GLN A 19 2.19 8.18 3.82
CA GLN A 19 3.41 8.67 3.20
C GLN A 19 3.13 9.64 2.07
N TRP A 20 3.95 10.68 1.99
CA TRP A 20 3.92 11.66 0.90
C TRP A 20 4.70 11.15 -0.31
N VAL A 21 4.05 11.16 -1.47
CA VAL A 21 4.60 10.78 -2.78
C VAL A 21 4.11 11.77 -3.82
N GLU A 22 5.03 12.54 -4.41
CA GLU A 22 4.71 13.63 -5.35
C GLU A 22 3.55 14.51 -4.86
N ASP A 23 3.72 15.05 -3.65
CA ASP A 23 2.77 15.97 -3.03
C ASP A 23 1.37 15.39 -2.76
N ARG A 24 1.23 14.06 -2.83
CA ARG A 24 0.02 13.32 -2.47
C ARG A 24 0.28 12.42 -1.28
N ILE A 25 -0.70 12.27 -0.42
CA ILE A 25 -0.59 11.41 0.76
C ILE A 25 -1.28 10.06 0.53
N HIS A 26 -0.50 8.98 0.63
CA HIS A 26 -0.97 7.62 0.37
C HIS A 26 -0.97 6.76 1.62
N VAL A 27 -1.93 5.84 1.69
CA VAL A 27 -2.00 4.78 2.69
C VAL A 27 -0.98 3.70 2.36
N VAL A 28 0.00 3.50 3.25
CA VAL A 28 1.09 2.52 3.08
C VAL A 28 0.80 1.21 3.81
N THR A 29 0.23 1.33 5.01
CA THR A 29 -0.17 0.15 5.79
C THR A 29 -1.51 0.39 6.45
N VAL A 30 -2.31 -0.67 6.52
CA VAL A 30 -3.55 -0.72 7.30
C VAL A 30 -3.45 -1.90 8.25
N LYS A 31 -3.64 -1.64 9.53
CA LYS A 31 -3.54 -2.64 10.59
C LYS A 31 -4.84 -3.45 10.64
N PRO A 32 -4.75 -4.78 10.70
CA PRO A 32 -5.94 -5.62 10.86
C PRO A 32 -6.72 -5.27 12.13
N LYS A 33 -8.04 -5.30 12.02
CA LYS A 33 -9.02 -4.95 13.07
C LYS A 33 -8.89 -3.52 13.58
N SER A 34 -8.22 -2.63 12.86
CA SER A 34 -8.09 -1.22 13.23
C SER A 34 -9.33 -0.42 12.89
N ARG A 35 -9.36 0.85 13.32
CA ARG A 35 -10.40 1.79 12.88
C ARG A 35 -10.27 2.08 11.39
N ALA A 36 -9.03 2.18 10.89
CA ALA A 36 -8.75 2.36 9.46
C ALA A 36 -9.31 1.21 8.60
N GLU A 37 -9.07 -0.05 8.99
CA GLU A 37 -9.60 -1.22 8.26
C GLU A 37 -11.13 -1.25 8.28
N ARG A 38 -11.76 -0.99 9.44
CA ARG A 38 -13.23 -0.93 9.54
C ARG A 38 -13.83 0.24 8.77
N ALA A 39 -13.06 1.31 8.60
CA ALA A 39 -13.42 2.44 7.76
C ALA A 39 -13.16 2.16 6.27
N GLY A 40 -12.74 0.95 5.88
CA GLY A 40 -12.57 0.58 4.48
C GLY A 40 -11.38 1.24 3.79
N LEU A 41 -10.37 1.70 4.54
CA LEU A 41 -9.10 2.12 3.98
C LEU A 41 -8.29 0.90 3.54
N PHE A 42 -7.70 0.98 2.35
CA PHE A 42 -6.82 -0.02 1.79
C PHE A 42 -5.44 0.57 1.48
N VAL A 43 -4.44 -0.31 1.39
CA VAL A 43 -3.10 0.08 0.94
C VAL A 43 -3.19 0.65 -0.49
N GLY A 44 -2.55 1.80 -0.70
CA GLY A 44 -2.52 2.50 -1.98
C GLY A 44 -3.55 3.63 -2.11
N ASP A 45 -4.54 3.71 -1.23
CA ASP A 45 -5.52 4.81 -1.23
C ASP A 45 -4.83 6.15 -1.03
N GLU A 46 -5.29 7.17 -1.76
CA GLU A 46 -4.84 8.56 -1.58
C GLU A 46 -5.85 9.32 -0.72
N ILE A 47 -5.38 10.02 0.31
CA ILE A 47 -6.23 10.86 1.16
C ILE A 47 -6.38 12.24 0.51
N LEU A 48 -7.61 12.64 0.24
CA LEU A 48 -7.95 13.94 -0.36
C LEU A 48 -8.51 14.94 0.66
N GLU A 49 -9.21 14.45 1.68
CA GLU A 49 -9.84 15.29 2.70
C GLU A 49 -9.95 14.54 4.03
N VAL A 50 -9.76 15.25 5.14
CA VAL A 50 -10.06 14.75 6.48
C VAL A 50 -10.91 15.78 7.23
N ASN A 51 -12.08 15.37 7.70
CA ASN A 51 -13.03 16.21 8.45
C ASN A 51 -13.41 17.52 7.76
N GLY A 52 -13.57 17.52 6.43
CA GLY A 52 -13.89 18.73 5.66
C GLY A 52 -12.66 19.57 5.30
N VAL A 53 -11.46 19.17 5.73
CA VAL A 53 -10.21 19.86 5.39
C VAL A 53 -9.54 19.14 4.22
N THR A 54 -9.46 19.83 3.08
CA THR A 54 -8.74 19.34 1.90
C THR A 54 -7.25 19.20 2.21
N ILE A 55 -6.68 18.06 1.84
CA ILE A 55 -5.26 17.77 1.98
C ILE A 55 -4.63 17.91 0.59
N ASP A 56 -3.91 19.01 0.37
CA ASP A 56 -3.28 19.35 -0.89
C ASP A 56 -1.78 19.58 -0.73
N ILE A 57 -1.14 20.01 -1.83
CA ILE A 57 0.29 20.27 -1.90
C ILE A 57 0.69 21.31 -0.84
N GLY A 58 1.58 20.92 0.06
CA GLY A 58 2.08 21.80 1.12
C GLY A 58 1.29 21.74 2.43
N TYR A 59 0.25 20.90 2.52
CA TYR A 59 -0.41 20.63 3.79
C TYR A 59 0.57 19.92 4.76
N PRO A 60 0.77 20.40 6.00
CA PRO A 60 1.77 19.84 6.90
C PRO A 60 1.46 18.36 7.23
N PRO A 61 2.43 17.43 7.07
CA PRO A 61 2.24 16.02 7.41
C PRO A 61 1.69 15.80 8.83
N GLU A 62 2.23 16.55 9.79
CA GLU A 62 1.86 16.49 11.21
C GLU A 62 0.43 16.99 11.44
N ALA A 63 -0.07 17.90 10.60
CA ALA A 63 -1.45 18.36 10.67
C ALA A 63 -2.43 17.29 10.19
N VAL A 64 -2.08 16.49 9.18
CA VAL A 64 -2.89 15.34 8.77
C VAL A 64 -2.96 14.31 9.89
N SER A 65 -1.82 14.05 10.54
CA SER A 65 -1.75 13.17 11.70
C SER A 65 -2.72 13.58 12.81
N ASN A 66 -2.75 14.88 13.13
CA ASN A 66 -3.65 15.43 14.15
C ASN A 66 -5.13 15.31 13.76
N LEU A 67 -5.48 15.55 12.50
CA LEU A 67 -6.86 15.40 12.00
C LEU A 67 -7.34 13.96 12.11
N LEU A 68 -6.46 13.00 11.83
CA LEU A 68 -6.75 11.58 11.94
C LEU A 68 -6.77 11.10 13.40
N ALA A 69 -5.99 11.70 14.29
CA ALA A 69 -5.94 11.35 15.71
C ALA A 69 -7.13 11.86 16.54
N ALA A 70 -8.09 12.59 15.92
CA ALA A 70 -9.26 13.10 16.61
C ALA A 70 -10.04 11.98 17.33
N SER A 71 -10.43 12.23 18.59
CA SER A 71 -11.10 11.25 19.46
C SER A 71 -12.52 10.88 19.03
N GLY A 72 -13.09 11.63 18.07
CA GLY A 72 -14.45 11.47 17.55
C GLY A 72 -14.57 10.62 16.28
N ALA A 73 -15.67 10.82 15.55
CA ALA A 73 -15.80 10.31 14.19
C ALA A 73 -14.85 11.09 13.29
N VAL A 74 -14.09 10.36 12.47
CA VAL A 74 -13.22 10.94 11.45
C VAL A 74 -13.85 10.64 10.10
N LYS A 75 -14.17 11.67 9.32
CA LYS A 75 -14.63 11.53 7.95
C LYS A 75 -13.44 11.73 7.02
N ILE A 76 -13.17 10.75 6.17
CA ILE A 76 -12.08 10.80 5.20
C ILE A 76 -12.69 10.71 3.81
N THR A 77 -12.20 11.54 2.89
CA THR A 77 -12.45 11.39 1.46
C THR A 77 -11.18 10.87 0.82
N ILE A 78 -11.28 9.76 0.10
CA ILE A 78 -10.15 9.12 -0.57
C ILE A 78 -10.33 9.11 -2.09
N ARG A 79 -9.23 8.87 -2.80
CA ARG A 79 -9.21 8.29 -4.14
C ARG A 79 -8.72 6.85 -4.01
N ASP A 80 -9.55 5.90 -4.43
CA ASP A 80 -9.23 4.46 -4.42
C ASP A 80 -7.86 4.22 -5.11
N GLY A 81 -6.97 3.49 -4.43
CA GLY A 81 -5.65 3.18 -4.97
C GLY A 81 -5.72 2.29 -6.22
N PRO A 82 -4.75 2.40 -7.16
CA PRO A 82 -4.69 1.55 -8.35
C PRO A 82 -4.19 0.13 -7.99
N THR A 83 -4.98 -0.60 -7.20
CA THR A 83 -4.67 -1.94 -6.72
C THR A 83 -5.61 -2.99 -7.32
N GLN A 84 -5.13 -4.23 -7.39
CA GLN A 84 -5.93 -5.40 -7.73
C GLN A 84 -5.56 -6.58 -6.83
N SER A 85 -6.58 -7.34 -6.43
CA SER A 85 -6.39 -8.56 -5.63
C SER A 85 -6.36 -9.80 -6.53
N LEU A 86 -5.43 -10.71 -6.25
CA LEU A 86 -5.26 -11.96 -6.96
C LEU A 86 -5.14 -13.11 -5.98
N THR A 87 -5.89 -14.19 -6.24
CA THR A 87 -5.82 -15.43 -5.46
C THR A 87 -5.10 -16.50 -6.28
N ILE A 88 -4.09 -17.14 -5.68
CA ILE A 88 -3.25 -18.14 -6.33
C ILE A 88 -3.32 -19.43 -5.54
N GLU A 89 -3.65 -20.52 -6.22
CA GLU A 89 -3.68 -21.86 -5.65
C GLU A 89 -2.50 -22.71 -6.13
N ARG A 90 -1.87 -23.40 -5.17
CA ARG A 90 -0.86 -24.42 -5.44
C ARG A 90 -1.54 -25.74 -5.76
N GLY A 91 -0.97 -26.52 -6.67
CA GLY A 91 -1.40 -27.88 -6.97
C GLY A 91 -0.99 -28.90 -5.91
N HIS A 92 0.03 -28.59 -5.09
CA HIS A 92 0.43 -29.41 -3.93
C HIS A 92 1.21 -28.57 -2.89
N GLU A 93 1.32 -29.06 -1.65
CA GLU A 93 1.82 -28.30 -0.49
C GLU A 93 3.25 -27.73 -0.68
N ARG A 94 4.11 -28.44 -1.42
CA ARG A 94 5.52 -28.06 -1.65
C ARG A 94 5.79 -27.35 -2.98
N GLU A 95 4.78 -27.19 -3.83
CA GLU A 95 4.95 -26.48 -5.09
C GLU A 95 5.43 -25.05 -4.77
N ARG A 96 6.32 -24.44 -5.56
CA ARG A 96 6.69 -23.02 -5.39
C ARG A 96 5.72 -22.14 -6.19
N ILE A 97 5.38 -20.94 -5.72
CA ILE A 97 4.46 -20.05 -6.44
C ILE A 97 5.03 -19.66 -7.80
N GLY A 98 6.34 -19.46 -7.89
CA GLY A 98 7.02 -19.12 -9.15
C GLY A 98 6.98 -17.64 -9.51
N ILE A 99 6.94 -16.73 -8.54
CA ILE A 99 7.09 -15.28 -8.76
C ILE A 99 8.55 -14.90 -8.53
N SER A 100 9.15 -14.19 -9.48
CA SER A 100 10.37 -13.41 -9.28
C SER A 100 9.99 -11.94 -9.14
N TYR A 101 10.63 -11.25 -8.21
CA TYR A 101 10.41 -9.83 -7.95
C TYR A 101 11.70 -9.15 -7.49
N ASP A 102 11.77 -7.83 -7.63
CA ASP A 102 12.88 -6.98 -7.22
C ASP A 102 12.32 -5.71 -6.58
N GLY A 103 12.70 -5.44 -5.32
CA GLY A 103 12.12 -4.33 -4.55
C GLY A 103 10.59 -4.44 -4.39
N GLY A 104 10.07 -5.66 -4.35
CA GLY A 104 8.64 -5.96 -4.37
C GLY A 104 7.95 -5.85 -5.75
N LEU A 105 8.60 -5.38 -6.81
CA LEU A 105 8.05 -5.34 -8.17
C LEU A 105 8.11 -6.72 -8.83
N VAL A 106 6.98 -7.27 -9.29
CA VAL A 106 6.97 -8.55 -10.01
C VAL A 106 7.67 -8.41 -11.35
N THR A 107 8.77 -9.14 -11.54
CA THR A 107 9.60 -9.07 -12.76
C THR A 107 9.33 -10.23 -13.71
N ARG A 108 8.99 -11.42 -13.18
CA ARG A 108 8.78 -12.61 -14.01
C ARG A 108 7.95 -13.68 -13.28
N THR A 109 7.23 -14.49 -14.04
CA THR A 109 6.64 -15.75 -13.57
C THR A 109 7.39 -16.95 -14.14
N ALA A 110 7.58 -18.00 -13.34
CA ALA A 110 8.24 -19.22 -13.79
C ALA A 110 7.30 -20.05 -14.70
N PRO A 111 7.80 -20.70 -15.76
CA PRO A 111 7.01 -21.62 -16.57
C PRO A 111 6.32 -22.68 -15.71
N ASP A 112 5.10 -23.05 -16.10
CA ASP A 112 4.25 -24.07 -15.45
C ASP A 112 3.97 -23.87 -13.96
N SER A 113 4.34 -22.73 -13.39
CA SER A 113 4.14 -22.42 -11.96
C SER A 113 2.71 -21.94 -11.66
N PRO A 114 2.27 -21.98 -10.39
CA PRO A 114 1.03 -21.35 -9.95
C PRO A 114 0.89 -19.90 -10.44
N ALA A 115 1.97 -19.11 -10.38
CA ALA A 115 1.95 -17.72 -10.84
C ALA A 115 1.58 -17.57 -12.31
N THR A 116 2.14 -18.43 -13.17
CA THR A 116 1.81 -18.44 -14.61
C THR A 116 0.39 -18.94 -14.85
N ARG A 117 -0.05 -20.00 -14.16
CA ARG A 117 -1.42 -20.55 -14.28
C ARG A 117 -2.49 -19.54 -13.87
N HIS A 118 -2.23 -18.77 -12.81
CA HIS A 118 -3.10 -17.72 -12.30
C HIS A 118 -2.83 -16.33 -12.92
N ARG A 119 -1.98 -16.28 -13.97
CA ARG A 119 -1.69 -15.07 -14.75
C ARG A 119 -1.25 -13.87 -13.89
N VAL A 120 -0.36 -14.10 -12.94
CA VAL A 120 0.22 -13.01 -12.13
C VAL A 120 0.87 -11.99 -13.07
N PRO A 121 0.43 -10.72 -13.07
CA PRO A 121 0.96 -9.71 -13.96
C PRO A 121 2.37 -9.29 -13.53
N THR A 122 3.27 -9.18 -14.49
CA THR A 122 4.57 -8.54 -14.32
C THR A 122 4.42 -7.01 -14.38
N GLY A 123 5.35 -6.29 -13.77
CA GLY A 123 5.36 -4.83 -13.74
C GLY A 123 4.49 -4.21 -12.65
N LEU A 124 3.87 -5.02 -11.78
CA LEU A 124 3.11 -4.56 -10.62
C LEU A 124 3.85 -4.85 -9.32
N GLY A 125 3.70 -3.95 -8.35
CA GLY A 125 4.27 -4.10 -7.01
C GLY A 125 3.40 -4.99 -6.12
N ILE A 126 4.01 -5.95 -5.43
CA ILE A 126 3.34 -6.69 -4.37
C ILE A 126 3.23 -5.77 -3.16
N VAL A 127 2.01 -5.38 -2.79
CA VAL A 127 1.77 -4.45 -1.68
C VAL A 127 1.19 -5.15 -0.46
N GLU A 128 0.50 -6.28 -0.65
CA GLU A 128 0.06 -7.15 0.44
C GLU A 128 0.22 -8.63 0.10
N VAL A 129 0.47 -9.42 1.15
CA VAL A 129 0.50 -10.89 1.10
C VAL A 129 -0.42 -11.42 2.20
N ASN A 130 -1.50 -12.11 1.83
CA ASN A 130 -2.57 -12.61 2.71
C ASN A 130 -3.10 -11.54 3.68
N GLY A 131 -3.46 -10.36 3.13
CA GLY A 131 -3.97 -9.24 3.91
C GLY A 131 -2.95 -8.59 4.85
N LYS A 132 -1.65 -8.87 4.67
CA LYS A 132 -0.57 -8.22 5.43
C LYS A 132 0.30 -7.39 4.49
N SER A 133 0.30 -6.07 4.69
CA SER A 133 1.16 -5.15 3.95
C SER A 133 2.62 -5.60 3.93
N VAL A 134 3.22 -5.53 2.76
CA VAL A 134 4.64 -5.75 2.47
C VAL A 134 5.34 -4.52 1.92
N MET A 135 4.63 -3.38 1.85
CA MET A 135 5.23 -2.10 1.50
C MET A 135 6.40 -1.78 2.45
N GLY A 136 7.52 -1.35 1.88
CA GLY A 136 8.77 -1.05 2.60
C GLY A 136 9.49 -2.25 3.21
N LYS A 137 9.01 -3.48 2.99
CA LYS A 137 9.69 -4.69 3.47
C LYS A 137 10.75 -5.12 2.47
N SER A 138 11.85 -5.68 2.98
CA SER A 138 12.90 -6.24 2.14
C SER A 138 12.39 -7.43 1.32
N ASP A 139 13.00 -7.70 0.17
CA ASP A 139 12.63 -8.85 -0.65
C ASP A 139 12.72 -10.18 0.10
N LYS A 140 13.66 -10.27 1.06
CA LYS A 140 13.79 -11.41 1.96
C LYS A 140 12.56 -11.57 2.86
N ASP A 141 11.94 -10.47 3.29
CA ASP A 141 10.75 -10.50 4.15
C ASP A 141 9.51 -10.87 3.35
N ILE A 142 9.39 -10.32 2.13
CA ILE A 142 8.38 -10.72 1.15
C ILE A 142 8.49 -12.22 0.88
N MET A 143 9.70 -12.71 0.63
CA MET A 143 9.97 -14.12 0.33
C MET A 143 9.50 -15.02 1.47
N ARG A 144 9.86 -14.67 2.71
CA ARG A 144 9.44 -15.40 3.90
C ARG A 144 7.92 -15.45 4.06
N LYS A 145 7.19 -14.39 3.69
CA LYS A 145 5.71 -14.39 3.74
C LYS A 145 5.11 -15.28 2.64
N LEU A 146 5.63 -15.20 1.43
CA LEU A 146 5.18 -16.03 0.31
C LEU A 146 5.43 -17.52 0.60
N ASP A 147 6.61 -17.87 1.09
CA ASP A 147 7.00 -19.26 1.35
C ASP A 147 6.28 -19.88 2.56
N LYS A 148 5.95 -19.08 3.59
CA LYS A 148 5.18 -19.56 4.75
C LYS A 148 3.70 -19.83 4.43
N THR A 149 3.22 -19.40 3.27
CA THR A 149 1.81 -19.55 2.90
C THR A 149 1.53 -20.98 2.47
N LYS A 150 0.69 -21.68 3.26
CA LYS A 150 0.15 -22.99 2.94
C LYS A 150 -1.17 -22.85 2.18
N GLY A 151 -1.38 -23.68 1.16
CA GLY A 151 -2.60 -23.65 0.36
C GLY A 151 -2.69 -22.39 -0.51
N THR A 152 -3.79 -21.65 -0.33
CA THR A 152 -4.13 -20.48 -1.13
C THR A 152 -3.34 -19.24 -0.69
N LEU A 153 -2.77 -18.53 -1.67
CA LEU A 153 -2.07 -17.26 -1.51
C LEU A 153 -2.93 -16.13 -2.07
N SER A 154 -3.24 -15.13 -1.25
CA SER A 154 -3.85 -13.88 -1.69
C SER A 154 -2.79 -12.79 -1.80
N LEU A 155 -2.75 -12.11 -2.93
CA LEU A 155 -1.89 -10.96 -3.20
C LEU A 155 -2.73 -9.73 -3.47
N THR A 156 -2.31 -8.59 -2.95
CA THR A 156 -2.73 -7.28 -3.46
C THR A 156 -1.57 -6.72 -4.25
N LEU A 157 -1.81 -6.38 -5.51
CA LEU A 157 -0.83 -5.84 -6.45
C LEU A 157 -1.20 -4.39 -6.78
N MET A 158 -0.21 -3.53 -6.92
CA MET A 158 -0.37 -2.11 -7.21
C MET A 158 0.40 -1.72 -8.47
N ASP A 159 0.00 -0.62 -9.11
CA ASP A 159 0.83 0.02 -10.15
C ASP A 159 2.31 0.09 -9.73
N GLY A 160 3.19 -0.42 -10.59
CA GLY A 160 4.60 -0.59 -10.27
C GLY A 160 5.35 0.72 -10.09
N ALA A 161 4.96 1.79 -10.79
CA ALA A 161 5.61 3.09 -10.66
C ALA A 161 5.28 3.71 -9.30
N LEU A 162 4.00 3.68 -8.90
CA LEU A 162 3.57 4.19 -7.61
C LEU A 162 4.13 3.36 -6.44
N SER A 163 4.03 2.03 -6.50
CA SER A 163 4.58 1.17 -5.43
C SER A 163 6.09 1.35 -5.27
N SER A 164 6.82 1.47 -6.39
CA SER A 164 8.27 1.69 -6.37
C SER A 164 8.64 3.05 -5.82
N GLU A 165 7.84 4.10 -6.05
CA GLU A 165 8.09 5.38 -5.42
C GLU A 165 7.85 5.34 -3.91
N ILE A 166 6.71 4.78 -3.47
CA ILE A 166 6.41 4.65 -2.04
C ILE A 166 7.56 3.89 -1.34
N ASN A 167 8.04 2.78 -1.93
CA ASN A 167 9.20 2.04 -1.42
C ASN A 167 10.53 2.79 -1.51
N ARG A 168 10.74 3.62 -2.54
CA ARG A 168 11.94 4.47 -2.67
C ARG A 168 11.96 5.60 -1.65
N ASN A 169 10.82 6.16 -1.27
CA ASN A 169 10.75 7.11 -0.17
C ASN A 169 10.91 6.40 1.20
N MET A 170 10.99 5.08 1.24
CA MET A 170 11.39 4.29 2.42
C MET A 170 12.82 3.74 2.34
N SER A 171 13.55 4.03 1.26
CA SER A 171 14.92 3.56 0.99
C SER A 171 15.82 4.76 0.63
N PRO A 172 17.15 4.70 0.76
CA PRO A 172 17.99 5.75 0.21
C PRO A 172 17.80 5.85 -1.32
N ARG A 173 17.47 7.05 -1.84
CA ARG A 173 17.03 7.31 -3.22
C ARG A 173 17.98 6.70 -4.28
N PRO A 174 17.51 5.78 -5.15
CA PRO A 174 18.19 5.45 -6.40
C PRO A 174 17.96 6.53 -7.46
N LYS A 175 19.01 6.85 -8.21
CA LYS A 175 19.02 7.86 -9.27
C LYS A 175 18.32 7.27 -10.51
N ASP A 176 17.37 8.00 -11.06
CA ASP A 176 16.67 7.74 -12.33
C ASP A 176 15.52 6.71 -12.34
N VAL A 177 14.29 7.20 -12.22
CA VAL A 177 13.09 6.57 -12.80
C VAL A 177 12.20 7.66 -13.39
N ARG A 178 11.87 7.57 -14.69
CA ARG A 178 10.92 8.46 -15.37
C ARG A 178 9.50 7.89 -15.23
N ARG A 179 8.53 8.73 -14.88
CA ARG A 179 7.11 8.36 -14.74
C ARG A 179 6.35 8.51 -16.06
N VAL A 180 5.47 7.56 -16.35
CA VAL A 180 4.40 7.68 -17.37
C VAL A 180 3.15 6.98 -16.82
N GLY A 181 2.01 7.67 -16.79
CA GLY A 181 0.72 7.07 -16.49
C GLY A 181 -0.41 8.09 -16.31
N THR A 182 -1.56 7.83 -16.94
CA THR A 182 -2.78 8.64 -16.87
C THR A 182 -3.51 8.41 -15.52
N PRO A 183 -4.08 9.44 -14.87
CA PRO A 183 -4.75 9.28 -13.58
C PRO A 183 -6.01 8.40 -13.67
N PRO A 184 -6.25 7.50 -12.70
CA PRO A 184 -7.48 6.69 -12.63
C PRO A 184 -8.69 7.51 -12.17
N ALA A 185 -9.89 6.96 -12.39
CA ALA A 185 -11.17 7.58 -12.03
C ALA A 185 -11.32 7.83 -10.53
N ILE A 186 -11.96 8.95 -10.17
CA ILE A 186 -12.22 9.35 -8.78
C ILE A 186 -13.44 8.57 -8.28
N LEU A 187 -13.22 7.59 -7.39
CA LEU A 187 -14.25 7.05 -6.52
C LEU A 187 -14.01 7.64 -5.13
N SER A 188 -14.96 8.42 -4.62
CA SER A 188 -14.94 8.94 -3.26
C SER A 188 -15.77 8.03 -2.35
N ARG A 189 -15.17 7.58 -1.25
CA ARG A 189 -15.89 6.91 -0.18
C ARG A 189 -15.75 7.73 1.09
N SER A 190 -16.86 7.99 1.78
CA SER A 190 -16.87 8.62 3.10
C SER A 190 -17.37 7.61 4.11
N PHE A 191 -16.64 7.45 5.22
CA PHE A 191 -17.03 6.55 6.30
C PHE A 191 -17.12 7.31 7.61
N GLU A 192 -18.12 6.99 8.42
CA GLU A 192 -18.25 7.47 9.79
C GLU A 192 -17.73 6.37 10.72
N ALA A 193 -16.60 6.61 11.38
CA ALA A 193 -16.11 5.67 12.38
C ALA A 193 -17.13 5.59 13.54
N LEU A 194 -17.85 4.47 13.61
CA LEU A 194 -18.98 4.23 14.50
C LEU A 194 -18.74 4.65 15.95
N ARG A 195 -19.79 5.27 16.53
CA ARG A 195 -19.93 5.74 17.91
C ARG A 195 -19.41 4.72 18.94
N ARG A 196 -18.84 5.29 20.00
CA ARG A 196 -18.44 4.69 21.28
C ARG A 196 -19.26 3.44 21.63
N PHE A 197 -18.58 2.31 21.82
CA PHE A 197 -19.08 1.30 22.74
C PHE A 197 -18.66 1.73 24.14
N ASN A 198 -19.67 1.93 25.01
CA ASN A 198 -19.51 2.06 26.46
C ASN A 198 -18.81 0.84 27.04
#